data_AF-A0ABD2UVA6-F1
#
_entry.id   AF-A0ABD2UVA6-F1
#
_cell.length_a   1.000
_cell.length_b   1.000
_cell.length_c   1.000
_cell.angle_alpha   90.00
_cell.angle_beta   90.00
_cell.angle_gamma   90.00
#
_symmetry.space_group_name_H-M   'P 1'
#
loop_
_entity.id
_entity.type
_entity.pdbx_description
1 polymer ?
#
loop_
_entity_poly.entity_id
_entity_poly.type
_entity_poly.pdbx_seq_one_letter_code
_entity_poly.pdbx_strand_id
1 'polypeptide(L)'
;LFQQVTDVYNGQTFKWIWLCRQTQAEHFYNPRDMNSTLKSEIRSFELTFHKKNKDLVINSYLPYIMKEAKLQKHENKTIKIHTVDYENMYNLHNMWKPVNLDHPATFGTIAMEQDQKDMILKDLE
;
A
#
# COMPACT_ATOMS: atom_id res chain seq x y z
N LEU A 1 -16.85 -11.42 -7.48
CA LEU A 1 -17.47 -10.08 -7.68
C LEU A 1 -16.62 -9.36 -8.72
N PHE A 2 -17.22 -8.82 -9.79
CA PHE A 2 -16.49 -8.11 -10.84
C PHE A 2 -16.76 -6.61 -10.70
N GLN A 3 -15.73 -5.84 -10.36
CA GLN A 3 -15.80 -4.39 -10.39
C GLN A 3 -15.01 -3.90 -11.60
N GLN A 4 -15.68 -3.12 -12.46
CA GLN A 4 -15.10 -2.53 -13.65
C GLN A 4 -14.98 -1.02 -13.48
N VAL A 5 -13.84 -0.46 -13.88
CA VAL A 5 -13.60 0.98 -13.90
C VAL A 5 -13.10 1.36 -15.29
N THR A 6 -13.58 2.49 -15.80
CA THR A 6 -13.11 3.07 -17.06
C THR A 6 -12.35 4.35 -16.75
N ASP A 7 -11.20 4.51 -17.38
CA ASP A 7 -10.31 5.66 -17.21
C ASP A 7 -9.95 6.25 -18.58
N VAL A 8 -9.59 7.53 -18.60
CA VAL A 8 -9.22 8.27 -19.81
C VAL A 8 -7.89 8.97 -19.58
N TYR A 9 -6.89 8.62 -20.39
CA TYR A 9 -5.55 9.20 -20.31
C TYR A 9 -5.03 9.53 -21.71
N ASN A 10 -4.57 10.78 -21.90
CA ASN A 10 -4.16 11.33 -23.20
C ASN A 10 -5.18 11.05 -24.33
N GLY A 11 -6.47 11.21 -24.04
CA GLY A 11 -7.56 10.99 -24.99
C GLY A 11 -7.86 9.53 -25.34
N GLN A 12 -7.19 8.56 -24.69
CA GLN A 12 -7.42 7.15 -24.88
C GLN A 12 -8.14 6.53 -23.68
N THR A 13 -9.07 5.61 -23.96
CA THR A 13 -9.84 4.92 -22.93
C THR A 13 -9.16 3.62 -22.51
N PHE A 14 -9.12 3.40 -21.20
CA PHE A 14 -8.54 2.23 -20.53
C PHE A 14 -9.59 1.60 -19.64
N LYS A 15 -9.75 0.27 -19.74
CA LYS A 15 -10.73 -0.47 -18.93
C LYS A 15 -10.01 -1.36 -17.94
N TRP A 16 -10.29 -1.16 -16.66
CA TRP A 16 -9.78 -1.95 -15.55
C TRP A 16 -10.86 -2.89 -15.03
N ILE A 17 -10.48 -4.13 -14.73
CA ILE A 17 -11.33 -5.12 -14.06
C ILE A 17 -10.58 -5.66 -12.86
N TRP A 18 -11.22 -5.62 -11.70
CA TRP A 18 -10.75 -6.34 -10.51
C TRP A 18 -11.23 -7.79 -10.56
N LEU A 19 -10.28 -8.73 -10.51
CA LEU A 19 -10.53 -10.16 -10.59
C LEU A 19 -10.15 -10.84 -9.27
N CYS A 20 -11.05 -11.70 -8.82
CA CYS A 20 -10.89 -12.58 -7.67
C CYS A 20 -11.17 -14.01 -8.16
N ARG A 21 -10.17 -14.88 -8.09
CA ARG A 21 -10.27 -16.29 -8.50
C ARG A 21 -9.96 -17.17 -7.31
N GLN A 22 -10.86 -18.10 -7.01
CA GLN A 22 -10.57 -19.13 -6.01
C GLN A 22 -9.56 -20.14 -6.58
N THR A 23 -8.56 -20.47 -5.79
CA THR A 23 -7.59 -21.53 -6.07
C THR A 23 -7.71 -22.63 -5.03
N GLN A 24 -7.41 -23.86 -5.42
CA GLN A 24 -7.31 -24.94 -4.46
C GLN A 24 -6.12 -24.64 -3.53
N ALA A 25 -6.31 -24.79 -2.22
CA ALA A 25 -5.24 -24.65 -1.25
C ALA A 25 -4.22 -25.77 -1.49
N GLU A 26 -3.11 -25.46 -2.14
CA GLU A 26 -1.94 -26.31 -2.03
C GLU A 26 -1.46 -26.22 -0.58
N HIS A 27 -1.21 -27.36 0.05
CA HIS A 27 -0.85 -27.49 1.46
C HIS A 27 0.54 -26.91 1.76
N PHE A 28 0.69 -25.59 1.63
CA PHE A 28 1.86 -24.86 2.12
C PHE A 28 1.63 -24.52 3.59
N TYR A 29 1.96 -25.49 4.44
CA TYR A 29 2.01 -25.26 5.88
C TYR A 29 3.18 -24.31 6.17
N ASN A 30 2.87 -23.05 6.48
CA ASN A 30 3.84 -22.14 7.06
C ASN A 30 3.57 -22.11 8.58
N PRO A 31 4.46 -22.68 9.43
CA PRO A 31 4.27 -22.67 10.88
C PRO A 31 4.19 -21.26 11.49
N ARG A 32 4.59 -20.23 10.74
CA ARG A 32 4.57 -18.81 11.15
C ARG A 32 3.34 -18.04 10.66
N ASP A 33 2.54 -18.60 9.76
CA ASP A 33 1.29 -17.99 9.26
C ASP A 33 0.15 -19.01 9.42
N MET A 34 -0.52 -18.99 10.58
CA MET A 34 -1.66 -19.87 10.87
C MET A 34 -2.83 -19.71 9.88
N ASN A 35 -2.81 -18.65 9.06
CA ASN A 35 -3.80 -18.39 8.02
C ASN A 35 -3.29 -18.75 6.61
N SER A 36 -2.13 -19.40 6.48
CA SER A 36 -1.55 -19.75 5.17
C SER A 36 -2.45 -20.69 4.36
N THR A 37 -3.19 -21.56 5.04
CA THR A 37 -4.18 -22.48 4.45
C THR A 37 -5.53 -21.82 4.12
N LEU A 38 -5.77 -20.58 4.55
CA LEU A 38 -7.00 -19.82 4.28
C LEU A 38 -6.93 -18.97 3.01
N LYS A 39 -5.75 -18.75 2.44
CA LYS A 39 -5.55 -17.92 1.24
C LYS A 39 -5.81 -18.72 -0.04
N SER A 40 -7.04 -19.18 -0.21
CA SER A 40 -7.52 -19.87 -1.41
C SER A 40 -7.95 -18.91 -2.53
N GLU A 41 -7.41 -17.69 -2.58
CA GLU A 41 -7.87 -16.65 -3.51
C GLU A 41 -6.70 -15.88 -4.14
N ILE A 42 -6.63 -15.87 -5.47
CA ILE A 42 -5.76 -14.99 -6.24
C ILE A 42 -6.53 -13.73 -6.63
N ARG A 43 -5.97 -12.57 -6.28
CA ARG A 43 -6.48 -11.26 -6.67
C ARG A 43 -5.58 -10.64 -7.73
N SER A 44 -6.17 -10.14 -8.82
CA SER A 44 -5.45 -9.46 -9.88
C SER A 44 -6.27 -8.33 -10.48
N PHE A 45 -5.60 -7.42 -11.19
CA PHE A 45 -6.23 -6.40 -12.01
C PHE A 45 -5.93 -6.69 -13.48
N GLU A 46 -6.95 -6.64 -14.31
CA GLU A 46 -6.82 -6.76 -15.76
C GLU A 46 -7.05 -5.40 -16.40
N LEU A 47 -6.13 -4.99 -17.27
CA LEU A 47 -6.18 -3.76 -18.03
C LEU A 47 -6.41 -4.08 -19.52
N THR A 48 -7.54 -3.65 -20.06
CA THR A 48 -7.90 -3.80 -21.49
C THR A 48 -7.77 -2.46 -22.22
N PHE A 49 -7.10 -2.47 -23.37
CA PHE A 49 -6.90 -1.31 -24.24
C PHE A 49 -6.61 -1.74 -25.68
N HIS A 50 -6.72 -0.79 -26.61
CA HIS A 50 -6.39 -1.05 -28.01
C HIS A 50 -4.88 -1.29 -28.20
N LYS A 51 -4.49 -2.37 -28.89
CA LYS A 51 -3.07 -2.79 -29.09
C LYS A 51 -2.13 -1.65 -29.53
N LYS A 52 -2.61 -0.75 -30.38
CA LYS A 52 -1.87 0.45 -30.84
C LYS A 52 -1.34 1.34 -29.70
N ASN A 53 -1.94 1.30 -28.52
CA ASN A 53 -1.56 2.09 -27.35
C ASN A 53 -0.57 1.37 -26.44
N LYS A 54 -0.01 0.21 -26.83
CA LYS A 54 0.90 -0.57 -25.96
C LYS A 54 2.07 0.25 -25.43
N ASP A 55 2.74 1.02 -26.28
CA ASP A 55 3.89 1.83 -25.86
C ASP A 55 3.47 2.98 -24.94
N LEU A 56 2.31 3.59 -25.21
CA LEU A 56 1.71 4.60 -24.32
C LEU A 56 1.40 3.99 -22.94
N VAL A 57 0.88 2.77 -22.90
CA VAL A 57 0.51 2.10 -21.65
C VAL A 57 1.74 1.81 -20.80
N ILE A 58 2.73 1.15 -21.38
CA ILE A 58 3.92 0.69 -20.64
C ILE A 58 4.79 1.87 -20.19
N ASN A 59 4.99 2.87 -21.07
CA ASN A 59 5.96 3.92 -20.83
C ASN A 59 5.37 5.16 -20.16
N SER A 60 4.04 5.32 -20.14
CA SER A 60 3.41 6.56 -19.65
C SER A 60 2.24 6.31 -18.70
N TYR A 61 1.22 5.57 -19.13
CA TYR A 61 -0.01 5.40 -18.34
C TYR A 61 0.20 4.61 -17.04
N LEU A 62 0.84 3.44 -17.10
CA LEU A 62 1.11 2.64 -15.89
C LEU A 62 2.08 3.34 -14.93
N PRO A 63 3.18 3.96 -15.39
CA PRO A 63 4.01 4.81 -14.54
C PRO A 63 3.24 5.94 -13.87
N TYR A 64 2.36 6.62 -14.60
CA TYR A 64 1.48 7.66 -14.06
C TYR A 64 0.59 7.11 -12.94
N ILE A 65 -0.16 6.02 -13.19
CA ILE A 65 -1.00 5.41 -12.15
C ILE A 65 -0.17 4.99 -10.93
N MET A 66 1.02 4.42 -11.14
CA MET A 66 1.88 4.00 -10.03
C MET A 66 2.32 5.21 -9.18
N LYS A 67 2.64 6.34 -9.82
CA LYS A 67 2.97 7.59 -9.12
C LYS A 67 1.77 8.11 -8.33
N GLU A 68 0.60 8.19 -8.95
CA GLU A 68 -0.64 8.65 -8.31
C GLU A 68 -1.02 7.75 -7.13
N ALA A 69 -0.94 6.42 -7.29
CA ALA A 69 -1.23 5.47 -6.22
C ALA A 69 -0.25 5.62 -5.04
N LYS A 70 1.04 5.87 -5.30
CA LYS A 70 2.01 6.17 -4.25
C LYS A 70 1.69 7.47 -3.53
N LEU A 71 1.34 8.51 -4.27
CA LEU A 71 0.96 9.81 -3.71
C LEU A 71 -0.29 9.67 -2.81
N GLN A 72 -1.37 9.06 -3.32
CA GLN A 72 -2.59 8.83 -2.54
C GLN A 72 -2.33 7.95 -1.31
N LYS A 73 -1.48 6.92 -1.43
CA LYS A 73 -1.09 6.10 -0.27
C LYS A 73 -0.32 6.91 0.77
N HIS A 74 0.50 7.86 0.34
CA HIS A 74 1.24 8.76 1.22
C HIS A 74 0.31 9.78 1.89
N GLU A 75 -0.58 10.41 1.12
CA GLU A 75 -1.58 11.37 1.63
C GLU A 75 -2.52 10.72 2.66
N ASN A 76 -2.94 9.48 2.42
CA ASN A 76 -3.81 8.73 3.33
C ASN A 76 -3.02 7.97 4.42
N LYS A 77 -1.70 8.18 4.54
CA LYS A 77 -0.87 7.47 5.51
C LYS A 77 -1.10 8.04 6.91
N THR A 78 -1.88 7.33 7.72
CA THR A 78 -1.93 7.58 9.16
C THR A 78 -0.64 7.09 9.82
N ILE A 79 0.02 7.96 10.60
CA ILE A 79 1.16 7.56 11.42
C ILE A 79 0.64 6.65 12.53
N LYS A 80 1.30 5.51 12.74
CA LYS A 80 0.93 4.55 13.79
C LYS A 80 2.06 4.40 14.79
N ILE A 81 1.72 4.47 16.07
CA ILE A 81 2.62 4.12 17.16
C ILE A 81 2.36 2.64 17.48
N HIS A 82 3.41 1.84 17.55
CA HIS A 82 3.32 0.45 17.97
C HIS A 82 3.70 0.35 19.44
N THR A 83 2.79 -0.18 20.26
CA THR A 83 3.00 -0.42 21.69
C THR A 83 2.94 -1.91 21.99
N VAL A 84 3.59 -2.32 23.08
CA VAL A 84 3.57 -3.71 23.53
C VAL A 84 2.20 -4.05 24.11
N ASP A 85 1.62 -5.13 23.59
CA ASP A 85 0.44 -5.78 24.15
C ASP A 85 0.88 -6.87 25.12
N TYR A 86 0.82 -6.54 26.41
CA TYR A 86 1.24 -7.44 27.49
C TYR A 86 0.37 -8.70 27.59
N GLU A 87 -0.86 -8.68 27.08
CA GLU A 87 -1.76 -9.85 27.10
C GLU A 87 -1.40 -10.89 26.03
N ASN A 88 -0.76 -10.46 24.93
CA ASN A 88 -0.40 -11.30 23.80
C ASN A 88 1.11 -11.66 23.74
N MET A 89 1.80 -11.58 24.88
CA MET A 89 3.26 -11.83 25.00
C MET A 89 3.72 -13.25 24.67
N TYR A 90 2.80 -14.23 24.59
CA TYR A 90 3.14 -15.60 24.22
C TYR A 90 3.56 -15.73 22.74
N ASN A 91 3.34 -14.71 21.91
CA ASN A 91 3.81 -14.65 20.53
C ASN A 91 4.48 -13.30 20.22
N LEU A 92 5.81 -13.29 20.18
CA LEU A 92 6.65 -12.12 19.85
C LEU A 92 6.24 -11.43 18.53
N HIS A 93 5.67 -12.15 17.58
CA HIS A 93 5.20 -11.57 16.31
C HIS A 93 3.90 -10.77 16.45
N ASN A 94 3.03 -11.17 17.38
CA ASN A 94 1.70 -10.55 17.59
C ASN A 94 1.68 -9.57 18.78
N MET A 95 2.81 -9.42 19.49
CA MET A 95 2.92 -8.57 20.67
C MET A 95 2.85 -7.06 20.34
N TRP A 96 3.15 -6.63 19.11
CA TRP A 96 3.13 -5.21 18.75
C TRP A 96 1.76 -4.78 18.24
N LYS A 97 1.05 -3.98 19.05
CA LYS A 97 -0.27 -3.44 18.69
C LYS A 97 -0.14 -2.03 18.10
N PRO A 98 -0.65 -1.78 16.88
CA PRO A 98 -0.68 -0.44 16.32
C PRO A 98 -1.80 0.41 16.94
N VAL A 99 -1.50 1.68 17.21
CA VAL A 99 -2.45 2.73 17.59
C VAL A 99 -2.23 3.92 16.65
N ASN A 100 -3.31 4.53 16.14
CA ASN A 100 -3.20 5.71 15.30
C ASN A 100 -2.67 6.90 16.12
N LEU A 101 -1.72 7.65 15.56
CA LEU A 101 -1.25 8.91 16.12
C LEU A 101 -2.05 10.07 15.52
N ASP A 102 -3.17 10.39 16.17
CA ASP A 102 -4.07 11.48 15.76
C ASP A 102 -3.68 12.80 16.46
N HIS A 103 -2.41 13.21 16.33
CA HIS A 103 -1.90 14.45 16.91
C HIS A 103 -1.59 15.49 15.82
N PRO A 104 -2.01 16.76 15.95
CA PRO A 104 -1.79 17.79 14.93
C PRO A 104 -0.33 18.30 14.84
N ALA A 105 0.59 17.74 15.63
CA ALA A 105 1.97 18.22 15.67
C ALA A 105 2.74 17.68 14.48
N THR A 106 3.50 18.58 13.86
CA THR A 106 4.47 18.29 12.80
C THR A 106 5.88 18.58 13.31
N PHE A 107 6.90 18.10 12.59
CA PHE A 107 8.30 18.41 12.92
C PHE A 107 8.55 19.93 12.99
N GLY A 108 7.86 20.72 12.16
CA GLY A 108 7.91 22.18 12.20
C GLY A 108 7.39 22.79 13.51
N THR A 109 6.35 22.20 14.11
CA THR A 109 5.75 22.69 15.38
C THR A 109 6.52 22.29 16.63
N ILE A 110 7.53 21.42 16.53
CA ILE A 110 8.36 21.03 17.66
C ILE A 110 9.23 22.23 18.07
N ALA A 111 9.27 22.56 19.36
CA ALA A 111 10.16 23.58 19.91
C ALA A 111 11.59 23.03 19.98
N MET A 112 12.41 23.37 18.98
CA MET A 112 13.82 23.00 18.84
C MET A 112 14.53 24.06 18.01
N GLU A 113 15.82 24.26 18.25
CA GLU A 113 16.65 25.20 17.49
C GLU A 113 16.65 24.87 15.99
N GLN A 114 16.61 25.91 15.15
CA GLN A 114 16.49 25.74 13.70
C GLN A 114 17.67 24.95 13.12
N ASP A 115 18.88 25.24 13.57
CA ASP A 115 20.09 24.57 13.12
C ASP A 115 20.05 23.05 13.41
N GLN A 116 19.45 22.66 14.54
CA GLN A 116 19.26 21.25 14.89
C GLN A 116 18.19 20.58 14.03
N LYS A 117 17.10 21.29 13.71
CA LYS A 117 16.05 20.79 12.78
C LYS A 117 16.65 20.52 11.40
N ASP A 118 17.42 21.46 10.89
CA ASP A 118 18.02 21.37 9.56
C ASP A 118 19.07 20.26 9.49
N MET A 119 19.87 20.09 10.56
CA MET A 119 20.83 18.99 10.67
C MET A 119 20.12 17.63 10.62
N ILE A 120 19.05 17.45 11.38
CA ILE A 120 18.28 16.20 11.39
C ILE A 120 17.63 15.93 10.03
N LEU A 121 17.05 16.95 9.40
CA LEU A 121 16.42 16.78 8.09
C LEU A 121 17.45 16.35 7.04
N LYS A 122 18.62 16.98 7.03
CA LYS A 122 19.71 16.70 6.09
C LYS A 122 20.30 15.29 6.25
N ASP A 123 20.31 14.74 7.47
CA ASP A 123 20.79 13.37 7.73
C ASP A 123 19.81 12.29 7.22
N LEU A 124 18.51 12.63 7.13
CA LEU A 124 17.44 11.73 6.74
C LEU A 124 17.09 11.77 5.23
N GLU A 125 17.64 12.74 4.48
CA GLU A 125 17.53 12.86 3.01
C GLU A 125 18.57 12.01 2.27
#